data_AF-A0A200RAY4-F1
#
_entry.id   AF-A0A200RAY4-F1
#
_cell.length_a   1.000
_cell.length_b   1.000
_cell.length_c   1.000
_cell.angle_alpha   90.00
_cell.angle_beta   90.00
_cell.angle_gamma   90.00
#
_symmetry.space_group_name_H-M   'P 1'
#
loop_
_entity.id
_entity.type
_entity.pdbx_description
1 polymer ?
#
loop_
_entity_poly.entity_id
_entity_poly.type
_entity_poly.pdbx_seq_one_letter_code
_entity_poly.pdbx_strand_id
1 'polypeptide(L)'
;MSVFTGSIYSFSTPQPTRAHRHFHPNQPISRRWRQKSSVITCCKRTSESMSTEDYYELLGVSFDSKPQEIKEAYRKLQKKYHPDIAGQKGHEYTLKLNEAYQVLMRKDMRREYDASIGSKSRNGFSGLGHSAWKGPLRPQALFVDENLCIGCRECVHNASNTFMMDEALGSARVKVQFGDDDEKIQVSVDSCPVNCIHWVDKEELAVLEFLIRPQPKEAYGVFGGGWQRPSNVFMAAQFFQKQLKQQESDNHNKRKTAQGTVQETQAQANARATASMKLQMEMFSRIWTWVKEISGSKI
;
A
#
# COMPACT_ATOMS: atom_id res chain seq x y z
N MET A 1 11.75 -88.38 -34.96
CA MET A 1 10.38 -88.74 -35.38
C MET A 1 9.42 -87.84 -34.61
N SER A 2 8.44 -87.11 -35.17
CA SER A 2 8.11 -86.82 -36.58
C SER A 2 7.20 -85.59 -36.68
N VAL A 3 7.41 -84.76 -37.72
CA VAL A 3 6.57 -83.72 -38.40
C VAL A 3 5.51 -82.84 -37.67
N PHE A 4 5.61 -81.52 -37.90
CA PHE A 4 4.64 -80.49 -38.40
C PHE A 4 3.11 -80.67 -38.15
N THR A 5 2.29 -79.64 -37.84
CA THR A 5 2.23 -78.21 -38.27
C THR A 5 1.85 -77.24 -37.11
N GLY A 6 1.69 -75.91 -37.23
CA GLY A 6 2.01 -74.94 -38.29
C GLY A 6 0.89 -73.94 -38.71
N SER A 7 0.79 -72.73 -38.12
CA SER A 7 0.07 -71.55 -38.67
C SER A 7 0.55 -70.21 -38.03
N ILE A 8 0.36 -69.09 -38.73
CA ILE A 8 0.99 -67.76 -38.50
C ILE A 8 -0.09 -66.68 -38.46
N TYR A 9 -0.05 -65.72 -37.52
CA TYR A 9 -0.62 -64.37 -37.72
C TYR A 9 0.11 -63.28 -36.91
N SER A 10 0.05 -62.04 -37.41
CA SER A 10 1.04 -60.98 -37.15
C SER A 10 0.57 -59.83 -36.25
N PHE A 11 1.55 -59.07 -35.75
CA PHE A 11 1.42 -57.78 -35.06
C PHE A 11 0.54 -56.72 -35.76
N SER A 12 -0.11 -55.85 -34.97
CA SER A 12 -0.18 -54.41 -35.25
C SER A 12 -0.34 -53.56 -33.97
N THR A 13 -0.01 -52.27 -34.06
CA THR A 13 0.02 -51.28 -32.97
C THR A 13 -1.19 -50.34 -33.00
N PRO A 14 -1.53 -49.66 -31.88
CA PRO A 14 -2.64 -48.69 -31.84
C PRO A 14 -2.25 -47.30 -32.38
N GLN A 15 -3.22 -46.59 -32.96
CA GLN A 15 -3.10 -45.20 -33.43
C GLN A 15 -4.27 -44.32 -32.93
N PRO A 16 -4.14 -42.97 -32.97
CA PRO A 16 -5.00 -42.05 -32.21
C PRO A 16 -6.29 -41.63 -32.91
N THR A 17 -7.31 -41.26 -32.13
CA THR A 17 -8.60 -40.76 -32.62
C THR A 17 -8.61 -39.25 -32.81
N ARG A 18 -8.97 -38.78 -34.02
CA ARG A 18 -9.26 -37.36 -34.30
C ARG A 18 -10.61 -37.27 -35.01
N ALA A 19 -11.60 -36.65 -34.35
CA ALA A 19 -12.97 -36.60 -34.86
C ALA A 19 -13.13 -35.54 -35.97
N HIS A 20 -13.73 -35.95 -37.09
CA HIS A 20 -14.24 -35.03 -38.11
C HIS A 20 -15.66 -34.52 -37.74
N ARG A 21 -15.98 -33.29 -38.15
CA ARG A 21 -17.37 -32.87 -38.39
C ARG A 21 -17.47 -32.25 -39.78
N HIS A 22 -18.59 -32.53 -40.44
CA HIS A 22 -18.80 -32.29 -41.87
C HIS A 22 -19.28 -30.87 -42.17
N PHE A 23 -18.91 -30.38 -43.35
CA PHE A 23 -19.46 -29.20 -44.01
C PHE A 23 -20.44 -29.66 -45.09
N HIS A 24 -21.61 -29.01 -45.23
CA HIS A 24 -22.36 -28.95 -46.50
C HIS A 24 -23.24 -27.67 -46.54
N PRO A 25 -23.62 -27.15 -47.74
CA PRO A 25 -24.08 -25.76 -47.89
C PRO A 25 -25.51 -25.56 -48.45
N ASN A 26 -25.90 -24.28 -48.56
CA ASN A 26 -26.88 -23.65 -49.47
C ASN A 26 -28.35 -23.37 -49.06
N GLN A 27 -28.74 -22.10 -49.34
CA GLN A 27 -30.03 -21.58 -49.86
C GLN A 27 -31.16 -21.07 -48.89
N PRO A 28 -32.05 -20.14 -49.34
CA PRO A 28 -32.16 -18.84 -48.66
C PRO A 28 -33.58 -18.22 -48.43
N ILE A 29 -33.60 -17.04 -47.78
CA ILE A 29 -34.62 -15.94 -47.79
C ILE A 29 -36.11 -16.31 -47.55
N SER A 30 -36.67 -15.78 -46.44
CA SER A 30 -38.01 -15.16 -46.48
C SER A 30 -38.16 -14.05 -45.41
N ARG A 31 -39.15 -13.16 -45.59
CA ARG A 31 -39.34 -11.92 -44.81
C ARG A 31 -40.40 -12.10 -43.72
N ARG A 32 -40.19 -11.58 -42.50
CA ARG A 32 -41.30 -11.03 -41.69
C ARG A 32 -40.89 -9.94 -40.68
N TRP A 33 -41.87 -9.14 -40.31
CA TRP A 33 -41.81 -7.86 -39.58
C TRP A 33 -42.02 -7.98 -38.06
N ARG A 34 -41.72 -6.87 -37.35
CA ARG A 34 -42.10 -6.52 -35.94
C ARG A 34 -41.36 -7.32 -34.84
N GLN A 35 -41.12 -6.79 -33.64
CA GLN A 35 -41.47 -5.48 -33.04
C GLN A 35 -40.43 -5.07 -31.96
N LYS A 36 -40.47 -3.80 -31.54
CA LYS A 36 -39.63 -3.26 -30.44
C LYS A 36 -39.88 -3.99 -29.11
N SER A 37 -38.81 -4.29 -28.37
CA SER A 37 -38.80 -4.23 -26.90
C SER A 37 -37.40 -3.81 -26.43
N SER A 38 -37.31 -2.63 -25.82
CA SER A 38 -36.07 -2.07 -25.29
C SER A 38 -35.90 -2.48 -23.84
N VAL A 39 -35.24 -3.61 -23.60
CA VAL A 39 -34.70 -3.92 -22.27
C VAL A 39 -33.31 -3.30 -22.19
N ILE A 40 -33.17 -2.22 -21.41
CA ILE A 40 -31.89 -1.59 -21.14
C ILE A 40 -31.11 -2.49 -20.17
N THR A 41 -30.46 -3.51 -20.71
CA THR A 41 -29.48 -4.29 -19.96
C THR A 41 -28.24 -3.41 -19.76
N CYS A 42 -28.09 -2.87 -18.55
CA CYS A 42 -26.92 -2.11 -18.16
C CYS A 42 -25.70 -3.05 -18.10
N CYS A 43 -25.00 -3.16 -19.23
CA CYS A 43 -23.67 -3.77 -19.25
C CYS A 43 -22.75 -2.90 -18.39
N LYS A 44 -22.42 -3.41 -17.20
CA LYS A 44 -21.38 -2.85 -16.34
C LYS A 44 -20.09 -2.75 -17.16
N ARG A 45 -19.72 -1.52 -17.52
CA ARG A 45 -18.44 -1.24 -18.17
C ARG A 45 -17.35 -1.74 -17.24
N THR A 46 -16.52 -2.66 -17.71
CA THR A 46 -15.25 -2.98 -17.08
C THR A 46 -14.46 -1.70 -16.99
N SER A 47 -14.30 -1.16 -15.78
CA SER A 47 -13.41 -0.05 -15.53
C SER A 47 -12.00 -0.51 -15.88
N GLU A 48 -11.44 0.02 -16.96
CA GLU A 48 -10.01 -0.07 -17.22
C GLU A 48 -9.28 0.42 -15.98
N SER A 49 -8.35 -0.39 -15.49
CA SER A 49 -7.51 -0.06 -14.34
C SER A 49 -6.49 1.00 -14.73
N MET A 50 -6.98 2.21 -14.99
CA MET A 50 -6.14 3.39 -14.85
C MET A 50 -5.65 3.44 -13.41
N SER A 51 -4.37 3.70 -13.27
CA SER A 51 -3.60 3.81 -12.03
C SER A 51 -4.39 4.44 -10.88
N THR A 52 -4.08 4.03 -9.65
CA THR A 52 -4.46 4.77 -8.45
C THR A 52 -3.75 6.13 -8.46
N GLU A 53 -4.34 7.09 -9.16
CA GLU A 53 -3.79 8.42 -9.43
C GLU A 53 -3.71 9.22 -8.13
N ASP A 54 -2.49 9.59 -7.71
CA ASP A 54 -2.30 10.46 -6.55
C ASP A 54 -2.93 11.84 -6.84
N TYR A 55 -3.79 12.35 -5.94
CA TYR A 55 -4.53 13.60 -6.15
C TYR A 55 -3.60 14.82 -6.37
N TYR A 56 -2.37 14.76 -5.84
CA TYR A 56 -1.32 15.74 -6.10
C TYR A 56 -0.86 15.74 -7.57
N GLU A 57 -0.66 14.55 -8.15
CA GLU A 57 -0.30 14.36 -9.56
C GLU A 57 -1.48 14.75 -10.47
N LEU A 58 -2.71 14.35 -10.12
CA LEU A 58 -3.92 14.71 -10.85
C LEU A 58 -4.13 16.22 -10.96
N LEU A 59 -3.82 16.98 -9.90
CA LEU A 59 -3.85 18.44 -9.92
C LEU A 59 -2.57 19.08 -10.49
N GLY A 60 -1.49 18.32 -10.67
CA GLY A 60 -0.19 18.81 -11.12
C GLY A 60 0.50 19.75 -10.11
N VAL A 61 0.40 19.44 -8.82
CA VAL A 61 0.93 20.24 -7.70
C VAL A 61 1.85 19.41 -6.80
N SER A 62 2.72 20.08 -6.04
CA SER A 62 3.65 19.39 -5.12
C SER A 62 2.93 18.87 -3.87
N PHE A 63 3.49 17.85 -3.21
CA PHE A 63 3.04 17.40 -1.89
C PHE A 63 3.05 18.53 -0.86
N ASP A 64 4.04 19.44 -0.93
CA ASP A 64 4.18 20.59 -0.03
C ASP A 64 3.35 21.81 -0.46
N SER A 65 2.54 21.71 -1.52
CA SER A 65 1.84 22.87 -2.09
C SER A 65 0.84 23.51 -1.12
N LYS A 66 0.81 24.84 -1.16
CA LYS A 66 -0.08 25.67 -0.35
C LYS A 66 -1.54 25.52 -0.81
N PRO A 67 -2.54 25.72 0.08
CA PRO A 67 -3.96 25.64 -0.31
C PRO A 67 -4.36 26.68 -1.39
N GLN A 68 -3.60 27.76 -1.56
CA GLN A 68 -3.76 28.72 -2.66
C GLN A 68 -3.39 28.09 -4.02
N GLU A 69 -2.23 27.45 -4.11
CA GLU A 69 -1.74 26.76 -5.32
C GLU A 69 -2.69 25.63 -5.75
N ILE A 70 -3.15 24.81 -4.79
CA ILE A 70 -4.13 23.72 -5.01
C ILE A 70 -5.43 24.28 -5.62
N LYS A 71 -5.92 25.40 -5.10
CA LYS A 71 -7.14 26.08 -5.58
C LYS A 71 -6.97 26.71 -6.97
N GLU A 72 -5.78 27.21 -7.28
CA GLU A 72 -5.45 27.77 -8.60
C GLU A 72 -5.31 26.67 -9.66
N ALA A 73 -4.61 25.58 -9.34
CA ALA A 73 -4.48 24.40 -10.19
C ALA A 73 -5.84 23.77 -10.52
N TYR A 74 -6.67 23.52 -9.50
CA TYR A 74 -8.05 23.04 -9.68
C TYR A 74 -8.86 23.96 -10.60
N ARG A 75 -8.83 25.29 -10.38
CA ARG A 75 -9.53 26.26 -11.25
C ARG A 75 -9.02 26.25 -12.70
N LYS A 76 -7.73 26.03 -12.91
CA LYS A 76 -7.09 25.96 -14.23
C LYS A 76 -7.49 24.68 -14.99
N LEU A 77 -7.61 23.55 -14.28
CA LEU A 77 -8.04 22.27 -14.86
C LEU A 77 -9.55 22.26 -15.10
N GLN A 78 -10.36 22.74 -14.15
CA GLN A 78 -11.81 22.81 -14.29
C GLN A 78 -12.25 23.60 -15.54
N LYS A 79 -11.57 24.72 -15.84
CA LYS A 79 -11.82 25.51 -17.07
C LYS A 79 -11.49 24.79 -18.38
N LYS A 80 -10.66 23.74 -18.35
CA LYS A 80 -10.29 22.95 -19.54
C LYS A 80 -11.20 21.75 -19.75
N TYR A 81 -11.61 21.11 -18.66
CA TYR A 81 -12.29 19.81 -18.68
C TYR A 81 -13.76 19.86 -18.29
N HIS A 82 -14.33 21.06 -18.06
CA HIS A 82 -15.76 21.22 -17.77
C HIS A 82 -16.62 20.48 -18.80
N PRO A 83 -17.70 19.76 -18.40
CA PRO A 83 -18.55 19.03 -19.35
C PRO A 83 -19.14 19.92 -20.45
N ASP A 84 -19.40 21.21 -20.18
CA ASP A 84 -19.90 22.16 -21.19
C ASP A 84 -18.88 22.45 -22.32
N ILE A 85 -17.59 22.16 -22.10
CA ILE A 85 -16.49 22.43 -23.03
C ILE A 85 -15.94 21.12 -23.62
N ALA A 86 -15.73 20.10 -22.78
CA ALA A 86 -15.09 18.83 -23.14
C ALA A 86 -16.10 17.66 -23.29
N GLY A 87 -17.40 17.91 -23.14
CA GLY A 87 -18.47 16.93 -23.29
C GLY A 87 -18.37 15.76 -22.31
N GLN A 88 -18.88 14.59 -22.73
CA GLN A 88 -18.96 13.39 -21.90
C GLN A 88 -17.62 12.96 -21.28
N LYS A 89 -16.51 13.12 -22.01
CA LYS A 89 -15.15 12.78 -21.55
C LYS A 89 -14.65 13.74 -20.46
N GLY A 90 -15.07 15.00 -20.51
CA GLY A 90 -14.77 15.98 -19.47
C GLY A 90 -15.47 15.70 -18.14
N HIS A 91 -16.64 15.05 -18.17
CA HIS A 91 -17.42 14.74 -16.98
C HIS A 91 -16.67 13.80 -16.02
N GLU A 92 -16.15 12.67 -16.51
CA GLU A 92 -15.40 11.69 -15.70
C GLU A 92 -14.15 12.32 -15.06
N TYR A 93 -13.39 13.10 -15.82
CA TYR A 93 -12.21 13.80 -15.29
C TYR A 93 -12.57 14.91 -14.28
N THR A 94 -13.65 15.65 -14.54
CA THR A 94 -14.17 16.68 -13.62
C THR A 94 -14.59 16.08 -12.27
N LEU A 95 -15.19 14.88 -12.24
CA LEU A 95 -15.52 14.20 -11.00
C LEU A 95 -14.27 13.91 -10.16
N LYS A 96 -13.20 13.37 -10.78
CA LYS A 96 -11.90 13.14 -10.11
C LYS A 96 -11.27 14.45 -9.59
N LEU A 97 -11.31 15.53 -10.37
CA LEU A 97 -10.82 16.85 -9.95
C LEU A 97 -11.56 17.39 -8.72
N ASN A 98 -12.88 17.20 -8.67
CA ASN A 98 -13.71 17.62 -7.53
C ASN A 98 -13.35 16.84 -6.27
N GLU A 99 -13.15 15.52 -6.38
CA GLU A 99 -12.75 14.64 -5.28
C GLU A 99 -11.38 15.04 -4.71
N ALA A 100 -10.37 15.15 -5.59
CA ALA A 100 -9.03 15.62 -5.24
C ALA A 100 -9.03 16.99 -4.54
N TYR A 101 -9.81 17.95 -5.06
CA TYR A 101 -9.93 19.27 -4.44
C TYR A 101 -10.62 19.22 -3.08
N GLN A 102 -11.67 18.42 -2.90
CA GLN A 102 -12.34 18.27 -1.60
C GLN A 102 -11.37 17.74 -0.53
N VAL A 103 -10.63 16.67 -0.85
CA VAL A 103 -9.67 16.04 0.06
C VAL A 103 -8.50 16.97 0.38
N LEU A 104 -7.84 17.55 -0.63
CA LEU A 104 -6.63 18.35 -0.43
C LEU A 104 -6.89 19.75 0.13
N MET A 105 -8.09 20.31 -0.02
CA MET A 105 -8.41 21.65 0.49
C MET A 105 -8.68 21.68 2.00
N ARG A 106 -9.21 20.59 2.59
CA ARG A 106 -9.47 20.52 4.04
C ARG A 106 -8.27 19.92 4.77
N LYS A 107 -7.82 20.57 5.85
CA LYS A 107 -6.60 20.15 6.59
C LYS A 107 -6.71 18.77 7.27
N ASP A 108 -7.90 18.41 7.71
CA ASP A 108 -8.22 17.11 8.30
C ASP A 108 -8.16 16.00 7.24
N MET A 109 -8.92 16.15 6.15
CA MET A 109 -8.97 15.15 5.08
C MET A 109 -7.65 15.06 4.31
N ARG A 110 -6.93 16.17 4.11
CA ARG A 110 -5.55 16.16 3.56
C ARG A 110 -4.61 15.37 4.46
N ARG A 111 -4.66 15.55 5.79
CA ARG A 111 -3.80 14.79 6.71
C ARG A 111 -4.10 13.29 6.69
N GLU A 112 -5.38 12.90 6.64
CA GLU A 112 -5.79 11.50 6.53
C GLU A 112 -5.37 10.89 5.18
N TYR A 113 -5.54 11.64 4.10
CA TYR A 113 -5.08 11.26 2.78
C TYR A 113 -3.56 11.15 2.69
N ASP A 114 -2.81 12.12 3.22
CA ASP A 114 -1.34 12.10 3.31
C ASP A 114 -0.83 10.91 4.14
N ALA A 115 -1.54 10.50 5.19
CA ALA A 115 -1.24 9.28 5.93
C ALA A 115 -1.52 8.01 5.10
N SER A 116 -2.58 8.02 4.28
CA SER A 116 -2.92 6.92 3.36
C SER A 116 -1.94 6.81 2.19
N ILE A 117 -1.42 7.93 1.68
CA ILE A 117 -0.35 7.96 0.67
C ILE A 117 0.99 7.62 1.32
N GLY A 118 1.25 8.06 2.55
CA GLY A 118 2.49 7.79 3.28
C GLY A 118 2.75 6.29 3.46
N SER A 119 1.71 5.46 3.45
CA SER A 119 1.81 3.99 3.44
C SER A 119 1.89 3.35 2.04
N LYS A 120 1.81 4.13 0.95
CA LYS A 120 1.75 3.65 -0.45
C LYS A 120 2.81 4.24 -1.40
N SER A 121 3.15 5.53 -1.29
CA SER A 121 3.88 6.31 -2.33
C SER A 121 5.24 6.84 -1.87
N ARG A 122 5.80 6.32 -0.78
CA ARG A 122 7.23 6.46 -0.46
C ARG A 122 7.81 5.10 -0.12
N ASN A 123 9.08 4.88 -0.47
CA ASN A 123 9.90 3.78 0.07
C ASN A 123 10.25 4.05 1.56
N GLY A 124 9.25 4.45 2.34
CA GLY A 124 9.34 4.68 3.77
C GLY A 124 8.78 3.46 4.49
N PHE A 125 9.59 2.87 5.35
CA PHE A 125 9.16 1.82 6.26
C PHE A 125 7.99 2.31 7.12
N SER A 126 6.80 1.73 6.91
CA SER A 126 5.55 2.16 7.59
C SER A 126 5.35 1.52 8.96
N GLY A 127 6.25 0.62 9.40
CA GLY A 127 6.10 -0.18 10.62
C GLY A 127 5.05 -1.29 10.55
N LEU A 128 4.25 -1.33 9.48
CA LEU A 128 3.22 -2.34 9.27
C LEU A 128 3.77 -3.46 8.38
N GLY A 129 3.78 -4.69 8.91
CA GLY A 129 4.07 -5.88 8.12
C GLY A 129 3.04 -6.10 7.01
N HIS A 130 3.48 -6.74 5.94
CA HIS A 130 2.68 -7.05 4.75
C HIS A 130 1.93 -8.37 4.89
N SER A 131 2.44 -9.31 5.68
CA SER A 131 1.72 -10.56 5.96
C SER A 131 0.56 -10.32 6.94
N ALA A 132 -0.62 -10.83 6.59
CA ALA A 132 -1.79 -10.76 7.45
C ALA A 132 -1.60 -11.67 8.66
N TRP A 133 -2.17 -11.30 9.81
CA TRP A 133 -1.96 -12.02 11.07
C TRP A 133 -3.23 -12.78 11.50
N LYS A 134 -3.11 -14.08 11.76
CA LYS A 134 -4.21 -14.94 12.20
C LYS A 134 -3.89 -15.55 13.57
N GLY A 135 -4.84 -15.50 14.49
CA GLY A 135 -4.71 -16.11 15.83
C GLY A 135 -4.13 -15.20 16.92
N PRO A 136 -3.79 -15.76 18.09
CA PRO A 136 -3.35 -15.01 19.27
C PRO A 136 -1.94 -14.44 19.12
N LEU A 137 -1.64 -13.36 19.87
CA LEU A 137 -0.35 -12.67 19.89
C LEU A 137 0.82 -13.54 20.35
N ARG A 138 1.42 -14.27 19.40
CA ARG A 138 2.73 -14.94 19.48
C ARG A 138 3.90 -13.93 19.38
N PRO A 139 5.06 -14.20 20.00
CA PRO A 139 6.26 -13.36 19.91
C PRO A 139 7.01 -13.53 18.58
N GLN A 140 6.99 -14.74 18.02
CA GLN A 140 7.66 -15.11 16.77
C GLN A 140 6.68 -15.10 15.59
N ALA A 141 7.23 -14.90 14.40
CA ALA A 141 6.57 -14.96 13.11
C ALA A 141 7.46 -15.66 12.08
N LEU A 142 6.87 -16.04 10.95
CA LEU A 142 7.55 -16.67 9.82
C LEU A 142 8.03 -15.61 8.83
N PHE A 143 9.27 -15.76 8.38
CA PHE A 143 9.85 -14.99 7.27
C PHE A 143 10.42 -15.96 6.23
N VAL A 144 10.31 -15.60 4.94
CA VAL A 144 10.92 -16.35 3.84
C VAL A 144 11.93 -15.44 3.14
N ASP A 145 13.18 -15.88 3.04
CA ASP A 145 14.21 -15.16 2.31
C ASP A 145 14.09 -15.45 0.80
N GLU A 146 13.51 -14.49 0.06
CA GLU A 146 13.39 -14.54 -1.40
C GLU A 146 14.74 -14.64 -2.13
N ASN A 147 15.86 -14.23 -1.52
CA ASN A 147 17.19 -14.33 -2.13
C ASN A 147 17.72 -15.79 -2.12
N LEU A 148 17.32 -16.58 -1.13
CA LEU A 148 17.72 -17.99 -0.97
C LEU A 148 16.68 -18.95 -1.55
N CYS A 149 15.42 -18.53 -1.67
CA CYS A 149 14.32 -19.39 -2.10
C CYS A 149 14.42 -19.79 -3.58
N ILE A 150 14.81 -21.04 -3.84
CA ILE A 150 14.87 -21.64 -5.19
C ILE A 150 13.50 -22.04 -5.78
N GLY A 151 12.39 -21.70 -5.12
CA GLY A 151 11.05 -21.96 -5.65
C GLY A 151 10.57 -23.41 -5.62
N CYS A 152 11.09 -24.24 -4.70
CA CYS A 152 10.77 -25.68 -4.58
C CYS A 152 9.29 -26.02 -4.29
N ARG A 153 8.46 -25.04 -3.89
CA ARG A 153 7.01 -25.15 -3.61
C ARG A 153 6.58 -26.03 -2.43
N GLU A 154 7.47 -26.82 -1.84
CA GLU A 154 7.18 -27.76 -0.73
C GLU A 154 6.40 -27.10 0.44
N CYS A 155 6.81 -25.92 0.86
CA CYS A 155 6.12 -25.16 1.92
C CYS A 155 4.66 -24.77 1.58
N VAL A 156 4.36 -24.55 0.30
CA VAL A 156 3.00 -24.25 -0.21
C VAL A 156 2.19 -25.53 -0.40
N HIS A 157 2.83 -26.66 -0.69
CA HIS A 157 2.15 -27.97 -0.72
C HIS A 157 1.67 -28.39 0.67
N ASN A 158 2.47 -28.14 1.71
CA ASN A 158 2.16 -28.58 3.08
C ASN A 158 1.33 -27.55 3.89
N ALA A 159 1.52 -26.24 3.67
CA ALA A 159 0.80 -25.17 4.37
C ALA A 159 0.38 -24.01 3.43
N SER A 160 -0.63 -24.29 2.59
CA SER A 160 -1.09 -23.40 1.51
C SER A 160 -1.91 -22.18 1.94
N ASN A 161 -2.37 -22.11 3.19
CA ASN A 161 -3.00 -20.88 3.72
C ASN A 161 -1.95 -19.91 4.27
N THR A 162 -0.81 -20.44 4.73
CA THR A 162 0.31 -19.71 5.32
C THR A 162 1.25 -19.16 4.24
N PHE A 163 1.71 -20.04 3.35
CA PHE A 163 2.68 -19.71 2.29
C PHE A 163 2.01 -19.59 0.92
N MET A 164 2.56 -18.73 0.07
CA MET A 164 2.19 -18.61 -1.34
C MET A 164 3.43 -18.52 -2.23
N MET A 165 3.31 -18.94 -3.50
CA MET A 165 4.34 -18.67 -4.50
C MET A 165 4.11 -17.30 -5.17
N ASP A 166 5.20 -16.56 -5.36
CA ASP A 166 5.26 -15.39 -6.25
C ASP A 166 5.69 -15.89 -7.65
N GLU A 167 4.74 -15.98 -8.57
CA GLU A 167 5.00 -16.51 -9.92
C GLU A 167 5.91 -15.60 -10.76
N ALA A 168 5.98 -14.30 -10.45
CA ALA A 168 6.83 -13.35 -11.17
C ALA A 168 8.31 -13.46 -10.78
N LEU A 169 8.59 -13.86 -9.53
CA LEU A 169 9.95 -14.02 -9.01
C LEU A 169 10.41 -15.48 -8.87
N GLY A 170 9.48 -16.44 -8.89
CA GLY A 170 9.76 -17.84 -8.63
C GLY A 170 10.01 -18.18 -7.15
N SER A 171 9.84 -17.22 -6.23
CA SER A 171 10.13 -17.38 -4.80
C SER A 171 8.85 -17.60 -3.97
N ALA A 172 8.97 -18.24 -2.80
CA ALA A 172 7.88 -18.33 -1.84
C ALA A 172 7.79 -17.06 -0.97
N ARG A 173 6.59 -16.75 -0.46
CA ARG A 173 6.28 -15.65 0.44
C ARG A 173 5.32 -16.12 1.54
N VAL A 174 5.38 -15.51 2.72
CA VAL A 174 4.33 -15.67 3.74
C VAL A 174 3.17 -14.72 3.43
N LYS A 175 1.96 -15.27 3.29
CA LYS A 175 0.73 -14.49 3.04
C LYS A 175 0.00 -14.20 4.35
N VAL A 176 -0.15 -15.25 5.17
CA VAL A 176 -0.86 -15.20 6.45
C VAL A 176 0.01 -15.87 7.49
N GLN A 177 0.39 -15.14 8.53
CA GLN A 177 1.08 -15.68 9.70
C GLN A 177 0.12 -16.62 10.43
N PHE A 178 0.55 -17.88 10.64
CA PHE A 178 -0.23 -18.94 11.28
C PHE A 178 -1.58 -19.21 10.58
N GLY A 179 -1.54 -19.30 9.25
CA GLY A 179 -2.68 -19.63 8.40
C GLY A 179 -3.19 -21.06 8.62
N ASP A 180 -2.26 -22.00 8.78
CA ASP A 180 -2.46 -23.45 8.95
C ASP A 180 -2.10 -23.92 10.37
N ASP A 181 -2.23 -25.23 10.62
CA ASP A 181 -1.84 -25.86 11.87
C ASP A 181 -0.31 -25.82 12.07
N ASP A 182 0.13 -25.66 13.33
CA ASP A 182 1.55 -25.52 13.67
C ASP A 182 2.42 -26.70 13.22
N GLU A 183 1.86 -27.92 13.22
CA GLU A 183 2.53 -29.12 12.70
C GLU A 183 2.84 -29.02 11.20
N LYS A 184 1.89 -28.54 10.38
CA LYS A 184 2.08 -28.35 8.94
C LYS A 184 3.12 -27.27 8.65
N ILE A 185 3.08 -26.19 9.43
CA ILE A 185 4.07 -25.11 9.36
C ILE A 185 5.47 -25.65 9.66
N GLN A 186 5.62 -26.46 10.72
CA GLN A 186 6.90 -27.06 11.07
C GLN A 186 7.42 -27.99 9.96
N VAL A 187 6.57 -28.86 9.40
CA VAL A 187 6.95 -29.71 8.25
C VAL A 187 7.34 -28.87 7.02
N SER A 188 6.66 -27.74 6.77
CA SER A 188 7.03 -26.80 5.70
C SER A 188 8.40 -26.15 5.90
N VAL A 189 8.81 -25.89 7.15
CA VAL A 189 10.14 -25.36 7.50
C VAL A 189 11.19 -26.46 7.31
N ASP A 190 10.98 -27.63 7.89
CA ASP A 190 11.96 -28.73 7.92
C ASP A 190 12.17 -29.39 6.55
N SER A 191 11.16 -29.33 5.67
CA SER A 191 11.24 -29.88 4.30
C SER A 191 11.89 -28.91 3.30
N CYS A 192 12.40 -27.75 3.73
CA CYS A 192 13.00 -26.76 2.84
C CYS A 192 14.45 -27.14 2.44
N PRO A 193 14.75 -27.46 1.16
CA PRO A 193 16.07 -27.94 0.74
C PRO A 193 17.20 -26.91 0.84
N VAL A 194 16.85 -25.63 1.03
CA VAL A 194 17.78 -24.48 1.11
C VAL A 194 17.61 -23.68 2.40
N ASN A 195 16.80 -24.16 3.35
CA ASN A 195 16.50 -23.49 4.63
C ASN A 195 16.13 -22.00 4.50
N CYS A 196 15.39 -21.62 3.45
CA CYS A 196 15.03 -20.21 3.19
C CYS A 196 13.84 -19.71 4.05
N ILE A 197 13.41 -20.48 5.05
CA ILE A 197 12.29 -20.14 5.94
C ILE A 197 12.85 -19.99 7.36
N HIS A 198 12.56 -18.86 7.99
CA HIS A 198 13.14 -18.48 9.27
C HIS A 198 12.05 -18.06 10.26
N TRP A 199 12.24 -18.46 11.52
CA TRP A 199 11.52 -17.92 12.66
C TRP A 199 12.18 -16.61 13.10
N VAL A 200 11.40 -15.53 13.21
CA VAL A 200 11.88 -14.18 13.50
C VAL A 200 10.98 -13.52 14.54
N ASP A 201 11.53 -12.66 15.39
CA ASP A 201 10.73 -11.84 16.29
C ASP A 201 9.79 -10.89 15.51
N LYS A 202 8.57 -10.75 16.01
CA LYS A 202 7.48 -9.96 15.38
C LYS A 202 7.88 -8.51 15.06
N GLU A 203 8.75 -7.91 15.87
CA GLU A 203 9.23 -6.53 15.70
C GLU A 203 10.14 -6.39 14.46
N GLU A 204 10.94 -7.41 14.15
CA GLU A 204 11.86 -7.37 13.02
C GLU A 204 11.18 -7.77 11.70
N LEU A 205 10.12 -8.58 11.75
CA LEU A 205 9.38 -9.06 10.57
C LEU A 205 9.05 -7.93 9.59
N ALA A 206 8.49 -6.82 10.09
CA ALA A 206 8.11 -5.70 9.23
C ALA A 206 9.33 -5.09 8.52
N VAL A 207 10.49 -5.03 9.19
CA VAL A 207 11.74 -4.52 8.61
C VAL A 207 12.26 -5.48 7.53
N LEU A 208 12.25 -6.79 7.79
CA LEU A 208 12.65 -7.81 6.81
C LEU A 208 11.75 -7.80 5.57
N GLU A 209 10.43 -7.79 5.76
CA GLU A 209 9.44 -7.74 4.66
C GLU A 209 9.52 -6.43 3.84
N PHE A 210 10.06 -5.36 4.42
CA PHE A 210 10.36 -4.11 3.71
C PHE A 210 11.68 -4.20 2.92
N LEU A 211 12.73 -4.78 3.53
CA LEU A 211 14.07 -4.86 2.93
C LEU A 211 14.23 -5.96 1.87
N ILE A 212 13.43 -7.03 1.93
CA ILE A 212 13.41 -8.09 0.90
C ILE A 212 12.78 -7.60 -0.42
N ARG A 213 12.01 -6.51 -0.40
CA ARG A 213 11.44 -5.94 -1.63
C ARG A 213 12.55 -5.38 -2.52
N PRO A 214 12.47 -5.56 -3.85
CA PRO A 214 13.42 -4.93 -4.77
C PRO A 214 13.29 -3.41 -4.63
N GLN A 215 14.35 -2.75 -4.19
CA GLN A 215 14.40 -1.28 -4.08
C GLN A 215 14.97 -0.70 -5.39
N PRO A 216 14.42 0.41 -5.90
CA PRO A 216 14.96 1.09 -7.07
C PRO A 216 16.31 1.71 -6.69
N LYS A 217 17.36 1.39 -7.42
CA LYS A 217 18.69 1.97 -7.19
C LYS A 217 18.78 3.34 -7.85
N GLU A 218 18.99 4.38 -7.05
CA GLU A 218 19.31 5.71 -7.56
C GLU A 218 20.59 5.65 -8.43
N ALA A 219 20.45 6.09 -9.68
CA ALA A 219 21.46 5.91 -10.71
C ALA A 219 22.34 7.14 -10.85
N TYR A 220 23.53 7.12 -10.25
CA TYR A 220 24.57 8.12 -10.48
C TYR A 220 25.54 7.64 -11.57
N GLY A 221 25.11 7.65 -12.83
CA GLY A 221 25.96 7.29 -13.97
C GLY A 221 25.23 6.93 -15.27
N VAL A 222 26.01 6.77 -16.34
CA VAL A 222 25.52 6.39 -17.70
C VAL A 222 25.08 4.91 -17.75
N PHE A 223 25.59 4.07 -16.86
CA PHE A 223 25.05 2.72 -16.64
C PHE A 223 23.84 2.83 -15.71
N GLY A 224 22.66 2.68 -16.31
CA GLY A 224 21.37 3.07 -15.74
C GLY A 224 20.95 2.34 -14.45
N GLY A 225 19.88 2.87 -13.84
CA GLY A 225 19.33 2.36 -12.59
C GLY A 225 18.91 0.90 -12.70
N GLY A 226 19.41 0.10 -11.76
CA GLY A 226 18.98 -1.28 -11.56
C GLY A 226 18.06 -1.41 -10.34
N TRP A 227 17.64 -2.63 -10.07
CA TRP A 227 17.03 -3.01 -8.79
C TRP A 227 18.08 -3.78 -8.01
N GLN A 228 18.34 -3.41 -6.76
CA GLN A 228 19.25 -4.15 -5.88
C GLN A 228 18.57 -4.48 -4.56
N ARG A 229 18.60 -5.76 -4.20
CA ARG A 229 18.32 -6.25 -2.85
C ARG A 229 19.63 -6.32 -2.05
N PRO A 230 19.62 -6.15 -0.73
CA PRO A 230 20.77 -6.49 0.11
C PRO A 230 21.05 -8.00 0.00
N SER A 231 22.33 -8.39 -0.02
CA SER A 231 22.73 -9.80 -0.14
C SER A 231 22.38 -10.64 1.10
N ASN A 232 22.33 -10.00 2.27
CA ASN A 232 21.91 -10.61 3.53
C ASN A 232 20.87 -9.70 4.20
N VAL A 233 19.60 -10.11 4.21
CA VAL A 233 18.48 -9.26 4.63
C VAL A 233 18.50 -9.02 6.15
N PHE A 234 18.90 -10.02 6.94
CA PHE A 234 19.07 -9.90 8.39
C PHE A 234 20.13 -8.85 8.78
N MET A 235 21.29 -8.84 8.11
CA MET A 235 22.33 -7.83 8.35
C MET A 235 21.85 -6.42 8.00
N ALA A 236 21.09 -6.29 6.91
CA ALA A 236 20.47 -5.02 6.53
C ALA A 236 19.42 -4.56 7.57
N ALA A 237 18.62 -5.48 8.11
CA ALA A 237 17.63 -5.19 9.14
C ALA A 237 18.26 -4.71 10.46
N GLN A 238 19.32 -5.37 10.94
CA GLN A 238 20.06 -4.93 12.12
C GLN A 238 20.64 -3.52 11.95
N PHE A 239 21.22 -3.22 10.78
CA PHE A 239 21.71 -1.89 10.47
C PHE A 239 20.59 -0.84 10.44
N PHE A 240 19.45 -1.17 9.84
CA PHE A 240 18.28 -0.30 9.77
C PHE A 240 17.68 0.00 11.15
N GLN A 241 17.51 -1.02 12.00
CA GLN A 241 17.08 -0.82 13.39
C GLN A 241 18.06 0.05 14.19
N LYS A 242 19.37 -0.14 14.00
CA LYS A 242 20.40 0.67 14.65
C LYS A 242 20.28 2.14 14.24
N GLN A 243 20.01 2.41 12.96
CA GLN A 243 19.75 3.77 12.47
C GLN A 243 18.48 4.37 13.09
N LEU A 244 17.37 3.62 13.19
CA LEU A 244 16.14 4.09 13.84
C LEU A 244 16.38 4.47 15.30
N LYS A 245 17.00 3.58 16.09
CA LYS A 245 17.33 3.83 17.50
C LYS A 245 18.25 5.05 17.67
N GLN A 246 19.19 5.26 16.74
CA GLN A 246 20.05 6.45 16.73
C GLN A 246 19.24 7.72 16.44
N GLN A 247 18.38 7.73 15.40
CA GLN A 247 17.51 8.87 15.08
C GLN A 247 16.54 9.21 16.23
N GLU A 248 15.99 8.21 16.91
CA GLU A 248 15.16 8.41 18.10
C GLU A 248 15.96 9.06 19.23
N SER A 249 17.17 8.58 19.51
CA SER A 249 18.06 9.16 20.53
C SER A 249 18.47 10.60 20.19
N ASP A 250 18.76 10.90 18.92
CA ASP A 250 19.10 12.23 18.44
C ASP A 250 17.90 13.17 18.48
N ASN A 251 16.70 12.69 18.15
CA ASN A 251 15.46 13.46 18.25
C ASN A 251 15.07 13.72 19.71
N HIS A 252 15.25 12.75 20.60
CA HIS A 252 15.05 12.91 22.04
C HIS A 252 16.06 13.89 22.64
N ASN A 253 17.34 13.81 22.24
CA ASN A 253 18.36 14.79 22.63
C ASN A 253 18.04 16.17 22.07
N LYS A 254 17.66 16.32 20.80
CA LYS A 254 17.21 17.61 20.22
C LYS A 254 15.99 18.18 20.94
N ARG A 255 15.00 17.36 21.31
CA ARG A 255 13.85 17.79 22.13
C ARG A 255 14.29 18.26 23.52
N LYS A 256 15.19 17.52 24.18
CA LYS A 256 15.79 17.91 25.46
C LYS A 256 16.60 19.22 25.36
N THR A 257 17.40 19.42 24.32
CA THR A 257 18.15 20.66 24.10
C THR A 257 17.21 21.82 23.79
N ALA A 258 16.17 21.61 22.97
CA ALA A 258 15.15 22.62 22.67
C ALA A 258 14.30 23.01 23.89
N GLN A 259 14.09 22.09 24.85
CA GLN A 259 13.50 22.39 26.17
C GLN A 259 14.55 22.83 27.21
N GLY A 260 15.84 22.75 26.90
CA GLY A 260 16.95 22.84 27.86
C GLY A 260 17.81 24.10 27.74
N THR A 261 17.58 24.96 26.75
CA THR A 261 18.38 26.19 26.54
C THR A 261 17.55 27.47 26.53
N VAL A 262 16.77 27.68 27.59
CA VAL A 262 16.95 28.88 28.43
C VAL A 262 16.80 28.41 29.88
N GLN A 263 17.92 28.32 30.63
CA GLN A 263 17.80 28.40 32.09
C GLN A 263 17.36 29.83 32.41
N GLU A 264 16.06 30.01 32.59
CA GLU A 264 15.48 31.32 32.88
C GLU A 264 16.08 31.81 34.20
N THR A 265 16.75 32.96 34.17
CA THR A 265 17.36 33.50 35.39
C THR A 265 16.26 33.77 36.41
N GLN A 266 16.55 33.58 37.71
CA GLN A 266 15.55 33.78 38.77
C GLN A 266 14.88 35.16 38.69
N ALA A 267 15.62 36.18 38.23
CA ALA A 267 15.11 37.52 37.96
C ALA A 267 14.06 37.57 36.82
N GLN A 268 14.28 36.85 35.71
CA GLN A 268 13.33 36.76 34.60
C GLN A 268 12.06 36.00 35.00
N ALA A 269 12.20 34.89 35.75
CA ALA A 269 11.05 34.15 36.28
C ALA A 269 10.19 35.02 37.22
N ASN A 270 10.83 35.75 38.15
CA ASN A 270 10.15 36.69 39.05
C ASN A 270 9.50 37.87 38.29
N ALA A 271 10.14 38.39 37.25
CA ALA A 271 9.59 39.43 36.39
C ALA A 271 8.35 38.95 35.60
N ARG A 272 8.35 37.70 35.12
CA ARG A 272 7.16 37.09 34.48
C ARG A 272 6.02 36.87 35.47
N ALA A 273 6.31 36.38 36.67
CA ALA A 273 5.30 36.17 37.71
C ALA A 273 4.63 37.48 38.17
N THR A 274 5.41 38.55 38.33
CA THR A 274 4.86 39.88 38.66
C THR A 274 4.08 40.49 37.48
N ALA A 275 4.56 40.32 36.24
CA ALA A 275 3.82 40.77 35.06
C ALA A 275 2.50 40.01 34.86
N SER A 276 2.45 38.69 35.09
CA SER A 276 1.22 37.89 34.96
C SER A 276 0.20 38.23 36.04
N MET A 277 0.64 38.42 37.29
CA MET A 277 -0.23 38.92 38.37
C MET A 277 -0.78 40.31 38.06
N LYS A 278 0.05 41.23 37.52
CA LYS A 278 -0.41 42.56 37.12
C LYS A 278 -1.45 42.49 36.00
N LEU A 279 -1.23 41.67 34.97
CA LEU A 279 -2.20 41.47 33.89
C LEU A 279 -3.50 40.83 34.40
N GLN A 280 -3.44 39.87 35.33
CA GLN A 280 -4.64 39.35 35.97
C GLN A 280 -5.36 40.42 36.79
N MET A 281 -4.66 41.22 37.60
CA MET A 281 -5.28 42.30 38.38
C MET A 281 -5.88 43.40 37.49
N GLU A 282 -5.22 43.77 36.39
CA GLU A 282 -5.80 44.69 35.40
C GLU A 282 -7.02 44.08 34.69
N MET A 283 -7.00 42.79 34.37
CA MET A 283 -8.15 42.10 33.77
C MET A 283 -9.32 41.99 34.75
N PHE A 284 -9.07 41.63 36.02
CA PHE A 284 -10.07 41.65 37.09
C PHE A 284 -10.60 43.06 37.36
N SER A 285 -9.74 44.08 37.36
CA SER A 285 -10.14 45.48 37.50
C SER A 285 -11.06 45.91 36.36
N ARG A 286 -10.71 45.59 35.10
CA ARG A 286 -11.53 45.88 33.91
C ARG A 286 -12.87 45.14 33.92
N ILE A 287 -12.90 43.89 34.38
CA ILE A 287 -14.13 43.13 34.60
C ILE A 287 -14.98 43.79 35.70
N TRP A 288 -14.36 44.23 36.80
CA TRP A 288 -15.06 44.85 37.92
C TRP A 288 -15.62 46.23 37.57
N THR A 289 -14.89 47.04 36.80
CA THR A 289 -15.42 48.31 36.26
C THR A 289 -16.59 48.07 35.30
N TRP A 290 -16.50 47.06 34.42
CA TRP A 290 -17.58 46.70 33.50
C TRP A 290 -18.82 46.17 34.22
N VAL A 291 -18.65 45.33 35.25
CA VAL A 291 -19.75 44.90 36.14
C VAL A 291 -20.38 46.10 36.86
N LYS A 292 -19.56 47.03 37.35
CA LYS A 292 -20.04 48.25 38.02
C LYS A 292 -20.86 49.14 37.07
N GLU A 293 -20.42 49.30 35.83
CA GLU A 293 -21.07 50.06 34.77
C GLU A 293 -22.41 49.44 34.32
N ILE A 294 -22.49 48.10 34.28
CA ILE A 294 -23.75 47.36 34.08
C ILE A 294 -24.69 47.52 35.28
N SER A 295 -24.18 47.43 36.51
CA SER A 295 -24.98 47.59 37.73
C SER A 295 -25.47 49.02 37.96
N GLY A 296 -24.79 50.02 37.39
CA GLY A 296 -25.19 51.43 37.43
C GLY A 296 -26.27 51.82 36.40
N SER A 297 -26.67 50.90 35.51
CA SER A 297 -27.61 51.17 34.43
C SER A 297 -29.02 50.60 34.70
N LYS A 298 -29.59 50.91 35.88
CA LYS A 298 -31.02 50.76 36.17
C LYS A 298 -31.47 51.66 37.32
N ILE A 299 -32.32 52.63 36.96
CA ILE A 299 -33.40 53.31 37.70
C ILE A 299 -33.34 53.17 39.23
#